data_AF-A0A930DG17-F1
#
_entry.id   AF-A0A930DG17-F1
#
_cell.length_a   1.000
_cell.length_b   1.000
_cell.length_c   1.000
_cell.angle_alpha   90.00
_cell.angle_beta   90.00
_cell.angle_gamma   90.00
#
_symmetry.space_group_name_H-M   'P 1'
#
loop_
_entity.id
_entity.type
_entity.pdbx_description
1 polymer ?
#
loop_
_entity_poly.entity_id
_entity_poly.type
_entity_poly.pdbx_seq_one_letter_code
_entity_poly.pdbx_strand_id
1 'polypeptide(L)'
;MWLFDDRIPKRIKQLGLSNYWDNLSKDEVDSLKTYGKKYLDCDIYKNFNFGNDQFQALWGIISIFATIKRYRSCVKTIEYMNSREIDTKDVVSKHFFYNDLINLFYKPKTPEICNFALAKMYCYDDIKLVSENKTKIKNIGDGREFPRLPSFKTLCLILEKEKNYKEAIKICDIAIKYNLKDGTKGGFVSRKERLLNKI
;
A
#
# COMPACT_ATOMS: atom_id res chain seq x y z
N MET A 1 3.11 3.28 -44.10
CA MET A 1 2.64 2.41 -43.01
C MET A 1 3.50 2.69 -41.78
N TRP A 2 3.18 3.73 -41.02
CA TRP A 2 3.91 4.07 -39.79
C TRP A 2 3.17 3.47 -38.60
N LEU A 3 3.96 2.80 -37.77
CA LEU A 3 3.58 1.77 -36.82
C LEU A 3 2.87 2.36 -35.59
N PHE A 4 1.75 1.74 -35.21
CA PHE A 4 1.04 2.00 -33.96
C PHE A 4 1.79 1.54 -32.69
N ASP A 5 3.09 1.26 -32.76
CA ASP A 5 3.86 0.56 -31.72
C ASP A 5 4.34 1.46 -30.57
N ASP A 6 4.25 2.79 -30.72
CA ASP A 6 4.73 3.76 -29.72
C ASP A 6 3.66 4.25 -28.72
N ARG A 7 2.46 3.66 -28.71
CA ARG A 7 1.35 4.10 -27.83
C ARG A 7 1.42 3.52 -26.41
N ILE A 8 2.11 2.40 -26.25
CA ILE A 8 2.23 1.66 -24.99
C ILE A 8 3.71 1.49 -24.69
N PRO A 9 4.19 1.81 -23.47
CA PRO A 9 5.57 1.55 -23.09
C PRO A 9 5.97 0.11 -23.35
N LYS A 10 7.17 -0.07 -23.92
CA LYS A 10 7.73 -1.40 -24.23
C LYS A 10 7.61 -2.36 -23.04
N ARG A 11 7.94 -1.89 -21.84
CA ARG A 11 7.88 -2.71 -20.62
C ARG A 11 6.45 -3.09 -20.22
N ILE A 12 5.49 -2.18 -20.34
CA ILE A 12 4.07 -2.43 -20.06
C ILE A 12 3.50 -3.49 -21.02
N LYS A 13 3.86 -3.41 -22.30
CA LYS A 13 3.51 -4.43 -23.31
C LYS A 13 4.09 -5.79 -22.97
N GLN A 14 5.38 -5.86 -22.60
CA GLN A 14 6.05 -7.10 -22.19
C GLN A 14 5.41 -7.76 -20.97
N LEU A 15 4.89 -6.97 -20.04
CA LEU A 15 4.22 -7.46 -18.83
C LEU A 15 2.75 -7.84 -19.07
N GLY A 16 2.24 -7.72 -20.31
CA GLY A 16 0.82 -7.99 -20.62
C GLY A 16 -0.15 -6.97 -20.02
N LEU A 17 0.32 -5.75 -19.73
CA LEU A 17 -0.47 -4.67 -19.12
C LEU A 17 -1.01 -3.67 -20.15
N SER A 18 -1.06 -4.03 -21.44
CA SER A 18 -1.59 -3.19 -22.51
C SER A 18 -3.04 -2.75 -22.23
N ASN A 19 -3.91 -3.67 -21.80
CA ASN A 19 -5.31 -3.35 -21.48
C ASN A 19 -5.43 -2.36 -20.31
N TYR A 20 -4.55 -2.45 -19.31
CA TYR A 20 -4.51 -1.46 -18.23
C TYR A 20 -4.13 -0.08 -18.78
N TRP A 21 -3.08 -0.03 -19.60
CA TRP A 21 -2.55 1.19 -20.16
C TRP A 21 -3.54 1.90 -21.08
N ASP A 22 -4.21 1.16 -21.96
CA ASP A 22 -5.20 1.70 -22.89
C ASP A 22 -6.45 2.26 -22.17
N ASN A 23 -6.71 1.78 -20.96
CA ASN A 23 -7.76 2.31 -20.10
C ASN A 23 -7.34 3.58 -19.34
N LEU A 24 -6.07 3.98 -19.35
CA LEU A 24 -5.65 5.26 -18.79
C LEU A 24 -6.11 6.41 -19.69
N SER A 25 -6.62 7.48 -19.07
CA SER A 25 -6.92 8.71 -19.79
C SER A 25 -5.63 9.38 -20.29
N LYS A 26 -5.75 10.21 -21.33
CA LYS A 26 -4.63 10.99 -21.85
C LYS A 26 -3.92 11.79 -20.74
N ASP A 27 -4.69 12.42 -19.86
CA ASP A 27 -4.17 13.20 -18.72
C ASP A 27 -3.42 12.32 -17.69
N GLU A 28 -3.87 11.09 -17.43
CA GLU A 28 -3.14 10.13 -16.60
C GLU A 28 -1.80 9.74 -17.24
N VAL A 29 -1.82 9.43 -18.53
CA VAL A 29 -0.61 9.04 -19.27
C VAL A 29 0.38 10.22 -19.34
N ASP A 30 -0.09 11.42 -19.64
CA ASP A 30 0.76 12.62 -19.69
C ASP A 30 1.34 12.95 -18.30
N SER A 31 0.59 12.74 -17.23
CA SER A 31 1.09 12.87 -15.86
C SER A 31 2.24 11.91 -15.55
N LEU A 32 2.15 10.66 -16.00
CA LEU A 32 3.23 9.68 -15.87
C LEU A 32 4.47 10.10 -16.68
N LYS A 33 4.29 10.67 -17.89
CA LYS A 33 5.40 11.18 -18.71
C LYS A 33 6.11 12.32 -18.03
N THR A 34 5.34 13.30 -17.54
CA THR A 34 5.89 14.46 -16.83
C THR A 34 6.65 14.01 -15.59
N TYR A 35 6.14 13.02 -14.85
CA TYR A 35 6.84 12.48 -13.70
C TYR A 35 8.17 11.83 -14.09
N GLY A 36 8.16 10.91 -15.06
CA GLY A 36 9.36 10.21 -15.54
C GLY A 36 10.43 11.19 -16.01
N LYS A 37 10.06 12.20 -16.80
CA LYS A 37 10.98 13.22 -17.28
C LYS A 37 11.51 14.12 -16.15
N LYS A 38 10.64 14.60 -15.26
CA LYS A 38 11.01 15.61 -14.26
C LYS A 38 11.81 15.04 -13.09
N TYR A 39 11.48 13.83 -12.65
CA TYR A 39 12.01 13.28 -11.40
C TYR A 39 13.00 12.13 -11.61
N LEU A 40 13.00 11.52 -12.79
CA LEU A 40 13.79 10.32 -13.07
C LEU A 40 14.62 10.43 -14.37
N ASP A 41 14.58 11.58 -15.04
CA ASP A 41 15.26 11.86 -16.31
C ASP A 41 15.13 10.72 -17.34
N CYS A 42 13.91 10.19 -17.47
CA CYS A 42 13.63 9.06 -18.36
C CYS A 42 12.37 9.25 -19.19
N ASP A 43 12.35 8.59 -20.34
CA ASP A 43 11.20 8.48 -21.23
C ASP A 43 10.44 7.19 -20.88
N ILE A 44 9.20 7.37 -20.43
CA ILE A 44 8.37 6.25 -20.00
C ILE A 44 8.13 5.21 -21.10
N TYR A 45 8.25 5.58 -22.37
CA TYR A 45 8.09 4.65 -23.48
C TYR A 45 9.36 3.86 -23.82
N LYS A 46 10.53 4.39 -23.47
CA LYS A 46 11.82 3.85 -23.92
C LYS A 46 12.57 3.13 -22.81
N ASN A 47 12.82 3.81 -21.69
CA ASN A 47 13.82 3.38 -20.70
C ASN A 47 13.30 3.38 -19.25
N PHE A 48 12.00 3.64 -19.03
CA PHE A 48 11.42 3.52 -17.69
C PHE A 48 11.24 2.05 -17.29
N ASN A 49 11.89 1.66 -16.20
CA ASN A 49 11.67 0.37 -15.59
C ASN A 49 10.46 0.44 -14.64
N PHE A 50 9.31 -0.04 -15.12
CA PHE A 50 8.11 -0.13 -14.28
C PHE A 50 8.23 -1.22 -13.21
N GLY A 51 9.07 -2.23 -13.39
CA GLY A 51 9.19 -3.35 -12.47
C GLY A 51 9.44 -4.67 -13.20
N ASN A 52 9.71 -5.73 -12.43
CA ASN A 52 10.06 -7.03 -12.98
C ASN A 52 8.85 -7.89 -13.36
N ASP A 53 7.70 -7.65 -12.71
CA ASP A 53 6.44 -8.34 -12.91
C ASP A 53 5.27 -7.34 -12.92
N GLN A 54 4.04 -7.87 -13.13
CA GLN A 54 2.82 -7.04 -13.16
C GLN A 54 2.56 -6.31 -11.84
N PHE A 55 2.79 -6.98 -10.70
CA PHE A 55 2.57 -6.41 -9.38
C PHE A 55 3.49 -5.22 -9.13
N GLN A 56 4.79 -5.38 -9.38
CA GLN A 56 5.78 -4.32 -9.21
C GLN A 56 5.49 -3.15 -10.14
N ALA A 57 5.09 -3.42 -11.39
CA ALA A 57 4.70 -2.38 -12.34
C ALA A 57 3.51 -1.55 -11.86
N LEU A 58 2.44 -2.20 -11.43
CA LEU A 58 1.23 -1.51 -11.00
C LEU A 58 1.43 -0.81 -9.65
N TRP A 59 2.16 -1.42 -8.71
CA TRP A 59 2.54 -0.76 -7.46
C TRP A 59 3.42 0.46 -7.69
N GLY A 60 4.40 0.38 -8.60
CA GLY A 60 5.20 1.53 -9.01
C GLY A 60 4.33 2.67 -9.56
N ILE A 61 3.36 2.35 -10.41
CA ILE A 61 2.40 3.34 -10.95
C ILE A 61 1.52 3.95 -9.85
N ILE A 62 1.04 3.15 -8.89
CA ILE A 62 0.30 3.64 -7.71
C ILE A 62 1.16 4.65 -6.94
N SER A 63 2.43 4.34 -6.70
CA SER A 63 3.36 5.21 -5.98
C SER A 63 3.63 6.53 -6.72
N ILE A 64 3.75 6.49 -8.04
CA ILE A 64 3.85 7.70 -8.88
C ILE A 64 2.58 8.52 -8.73
N PHE A 65 1.41 7.94 -8.98
CA PHE A 65 0.13 8.65 -8.86
C PHE A 65 -0.08 9.24 -7.47
N ALA A 66 0.28 8.53 -6.41
CA ALA A 66 0.20 9.04 -5.04
C ALA A 66 1.14 10.24 -4.82
N THR A 67 2.34 10.21 -5.42
CA THR A 67 3.32 11.30 -5.35
C THR A 67 2.79 12.57 -6.02
N ILE A 68 2.17 12.43 -7.20
CA ILE A 68 1.54 13.55 -7.93
C ILE A 68 0.09 13.81 -7.51
N LYS A 69 -0.34 13.24 -6.37
CA LYS A 69 -1.68 13.44 -5.76
C LYS A 69 -2.86 13.06 -6.65
N ARG A 70 -2.67 12.14 -7.61
CA ARG A 70 -3.71 11.58 -8.48
C ARG A 70 -4.39 10.38 -7.83
N TYR A 71 -5.05 10.63 -6.72
CA TYR A 71 -5.56 9.57 -5.86
C TYR A 71 -6.65 8.69 -6.48
N ARG A 72 -7.51 9.26 -7.35
CA ARG A 72 -8.48 8.45 -8.11
C ARG A 72 -7.79 7.45 -9.04
N SER A 73 -6.65 7.83 -9.62
CA SER A 73 -5.84 6.94 -10.46
C SER A 73 -5.17 5.83 -9.65
N CYS A 74 -4.78 6.09 -8.40
CA CYS A 74 -4.36 5.02 -7.47
C CYS A 74 -5.47 3.98 -7.28
N VAL A 75 -6.71 4.43 -6.97
CA VAL A 75 -7.85 3.54 -6.75
C VAL A 75 -8.16 2.71 -8.00
N LYS A 76 -8.22 3.35 -9.17
CA LYS A 76 -8.40 2.68 -10.47
C LYS A 76 -7.33 1.60 -10.72
N THR A 77 -6.09 1.86 -10.35
CA THR A 77 -4.99 0.88 -10.50
C THR A 77 -5.16 -0.30 -9.55
N ILE A 78 -5.55 -0.04 -8.30
CA ILE A 78 -5.82 -1.07 -7.28
C ILE A 78 -7.02 -1.94 -7.70
N GLU A 79 -8.09 -1.34 -8.21
CA GLU A 79 -9.25 -2.07 -8.74
C GLU A 79 -8.86 -2.97 -9.92
N TYR A 80 -8.01 -2.46 -10.82
CA TYR A 80 -7.48 -3.28 -11.91
C TYR A 80 -6.70 -4.49 -11.38
N MET A 81 -5.79 -4.28 -10.41
CA MET A 81 -5.04 -5.36 -9.77
C MET A 81 -5.97 -6.42 -9.17
N ASN A 82 -6.96 -5.98 -8.38
CA ASN A 82 -7.90 -6.87 -7.71
C ASN A 82 -8.76 -7.66 -8.71
N SER A 83 -9.27 -7.02 -9.77
CA SER A 83 -10.11 -7.68 -10.80
C SER A 83 -9.38 -8.76 -11.61
N ARG A 84 -8.04 -8.75 -11.57
CA ARG A 84 -7.17 -9.66 -12.30
C ARG A 84 -6.39 -10.59 -11.36
N GLU A 85 -6.65 -10.52 -10.06
CA GLU A 85 -5.92 -11.27 -9.03
C GLU A 85 -4.39 -11.06 -9.13
N ILE A 86 -3.96 -9.86 -9.53
CA ILE A 86 -2.54 -9.52 -9.63
C ILE A 86 -1.99 -9.30 -8.23
N ASP A 87 -1.12 -10.21 -7.82
CA ASP A 87 -0.52 -10.20 -6.49
C ASP A 87 0.94 -10.64 -6.52
N THR A 88 1.65 -10.37 -5.41
CA THR A 88 3.01 -10.87 -5.18
C THR A 88 3.02 -12.06 -4.22
N LYS A 89 3.86 -13.05 -4.53
CA LYS A 89 4.18 -14.16 -3.62
C LYS A 89 5.25 -13.77 -2.59
N ASP A 90 5.94 -12.65 -2.83
CA ASP A 90 6.93 -12.14 -1.89
C ASP A 90 6.23 -11.45 -0.72
N VAL A 91 6.32 -12.10 0.44
CA VAL A 91 5.70 -11.66 1.70
C VAL A 91 6.16 -10.26 2.09
N VAL A 92 7.43 -9.92 1.86
CA VAL A 92 7.98 -8.61 2.23
C VAL A 92 7.40 -7.51 1.35
N SER A 93 7.37 -7.72 0.03
CA SER A 93 6.73 -6.81 -0.92
C SER A 93 5.24 -6.64 -0.62
N LYS A 94 4.54 -7.74 -0.28
CA LYS A 94 3.12 -7.69 0.10
C LYS A 94 2.88 -6.85 1.34
N HIS A 95 3.72 -7.01 2.37
CA HIS A 95 3.68 -6.21 3.60
C HIS A 95 3.84 -4.71 3.30
N PHE A 96 4.84 -4.35 2.50
CA PHE A 96 5.07 -2.94 2.15
C PHE A 96 3.95 -2.36 1.28
N PHE A 97 3.41 -3.15 0.36
CA PHE A 97 2.26 -2.74 -0.43
C PHE A 97 1.03 -2.47 0.45
N TYR A 98 0.72 -3.34 1.42
CA TYR A 98 -0.36 -3.07 2.37
C TYR A 98 -0.12 -1.81 3.20
N ASN A 99 1.11 -1.55 3.65
CA ASN A 99 1.43 -0.32 4.34
C ASN A 99 1.14 0.93 3.49
N ASP A 100 1.50 0.90 2.21
CA ASP A 100 1.21 1.99 1.27
C ASP A 100 -0.30 2.19 1.08
N LEU A 101 -1.07 1.10 0.95
CA LEU A 101 -2.53 1.18 0.84
C LEU A 101 -3.19 1.69 2.13
N ILE A 102 -2.72 1.25 3.29
CA ILE A 102 -3.20 1.76 4.59
C ILE A 102 -2.96 3.27 4.66
N ASN A 103 -1.76 3.74 4.29
CA ASN A 103 -1.44 5.17 4.27
C ASN A 103 -2.32 5.95 3.28
N LEU A 104 -2.52 5.39 2.09
CA LEU A 104 -3.37 5.95 1.04
C LEU A 104 -4.79 6.18 1.53
N PHE A 105 -5.41 5.19 2.19
CA PHE A 105 -6.83 5.24 2.55
C PHE A 105 -7.12 5.83 3.94
N TYR A 106 -6.22 5.69 4.92
CA TYR A 106 -6.47 6.15 6.29
C TYR A 106 -6.20 7.65 6.48
N LYS A 107 -5.15 8.17 5.85
CA LYS A 107 -4.73 9.57 5.95
C LYS A 107 -4.32 10.11 4.58
N PRO A 108 -5.26 10.14 3.62
CA PRO A 108 -4.95 10.69 2.31
C PRO A 108 -4.59 12.18 2.42
N LYS A 109 -3.77 12.68 1.51
CA LYS A 109 -3.55 14.14 1.39
C LYS A 109 -4.75 14.87 0.77
N THR A 110 -5.74 14.11 0.27
CA THR A 110 -6.96 14.58 -0.39
C THR A 110 -8.15 13.82 0.21
N PRO A 111 -9.00 14.47 1.02
CA PRO A 111 -10.05 13.81 1.82
C PRO A 111 -11.01 12.92 1.03
N GLU A 112 -11.21 13.19 -0.26
CA GLU A 112 -12.16 12.52 -1.16
C GLU A 112 -11.88 11.03 -1.37
N ILE A 113 -10.65 10.58 -1.09
CA ILE A 113 -10.29 9.15 -1.18
C ILE A 113 -10.12 8.49 0.20
N CYS A 114 -10.46 9.20 1.27
CA CYS A 114 -10.43 8.64 2.62
C CYS A 114 -11.42 7.49 2.71
N ASN A 115 -10.92 6.30 3.02
CA ASN A 115 -11.74 5.10 3.10
C ASN A 115 -11.31 4.24 4.29
N PHE A 116 -11.92 4.48 5.45
CA PHE A 116 -11.58 3.74 6.67
C PHE A 116 -11.89 2.24 6.56
N ALA A 117 -12.88 1.84 5.76
CA ALA A 117 -13.21 0.43 5.57
C ALA A 117 -12.08 -0.30 4.82
N LEU A 118 -11.59 0.27 3.70
CA LEU A 118 -10.45 -0.28 2.97
C LEU A 118 -9.17 -0.24 3.80
N ALA A 119 -8.88 0.87 4.49
CA ALA A 119 -7.74 0.96 5.39
C ALA A 119 -7.78 -0.13 6.47
N LYS A 120 -8.96 -0.37 7.06
CA LYS A 120 -9.19 -1.41 8.06
C LYS A 120 -8.96 -2.81 7.49
N MET A 121 -9.50 -3.09 6.30
CA MET A 121 -9.30 -4.36 5.58
C MET A 121 -7.80 -4.64 5.38
N TYR A 122 -7.05 -3.70 4.80
CA TYR A 122 -5.60 -3.88 4.60
C TYR A 122 -4.82 -3.97 5.91
N CYS A 123 -5.27 -3.32 7.00
CA CYS A 123 -4.66 -3.54 8.31
C CYS A 123 -4.85 -4.99 8.78
N TYR A 124 -6.04 -5.56 8.63
CA TYR A 124 -6.28 -6.96 8.98
C TYR A 124 -5.45 -7.91 8.12
N ASP A 125 -5.41 -7.68 6.81
CA ASP A 125 -4.63 -8.51 5.88
C ASP A 125 -3.14 -8.48 6.20
N ASP A 126 -2.60 -7.31 6.53
CA ASP A 126 -1.20 -7.15 6.94
C ASP A 126 -0.91 -7.87 8.27
N ILE A 127 -1.77 -7.69 9.28
CA ILE A 127 -1.59 -8.35 10.58
C ILE A 127 -1.64 -9.87 10.44
N LYS A 128 -2.53 -10.38 9.59
CA LYS A 128 -2.61 -11.81 9.25
C LYS A 128 -1.32 -12.27 8.57
N LEU A 129 -0.87 -11.57 7.53
CA LEU A 129 0.36 -11.87 6.79
C LEU A 129 1.57 -11.93 7.74
N VAL A 130 1.69 -10.96 8.65
CA VAL A 130 2.75 -10.91 9.67
C VAL A 130 2.65 -12.10 10.62
N SER A 131 1.45 -12.44 11.08
CA SER A 131 1.23 -13.56 12.00
C SER A 131 1.62 -14.90 11.39
N GLU A 132 1.35 -15.09 10.09
CA GLU A 132 1.67 -16.31 9.34
C GLU A 132 3.14 -16.37 8.91
N ASN A 133 3.82 -15.22 8.80
CA ASN A 133 5.18 -15.14 8.25
C ASN A 133 6.18 -14.42 9.17
N LYS A 134 6.05 -14.61 10.49
CA LYS A 134 6.81 -13.87 11.51
C LYS A 134 8.31 -13.81 11.22
N THR A 135 8.93 -14.95 10.93
CA THR A 135 10.38 -15.03 10.68
C THR A 135 10.79 -14.20 9.48
N LYS A 136 10.05 -14.26 8.37
CA LYS A 136 10.35 -13.48 7.16
C LYS A 136 10.21 -11.98 7.42
N ILE A 137 9.14 -11.56 8.08
CA ILE A 137 8.90 -10.15 8.39
C ILE A 137 9.94 -9.61 9.37
N LYS A 138 10.29 -10.39 10.41
CA LYS A 138 11.31 -9.98 11.39
C LYS A 138 12.69 -9.80 10.74
N ASN A 139 12.99 -10.61 9.71
CA ASN A 139 14.24 -10.55 8.95
C ASN A 139 14.29 -9.43 7.89
N ILE A 140 13.28 -8.55 7.80
CA ILE A 140 13.39 -7.32 6.99
C ILE A 140 14.54 -6.42 7.51
N GLY A 141 14.84 -6.50 8.83
CA GLY A 141 16.00 -5.88 9.46
C GLY A 141 17.02 -6.90 9.94
N ASP A 142 17.59 -6.67 11.13
CA ASP A 142 18.59 -7.54 11.73
C ASP A 142 18.01 -8.83 12.39
N GLY A 143 16.70 -9.06 12.29
CA GLY A 143 16.02 -10.22 12.87
C GLY A 143 15.82 -10.16 14.39
N ARG A 144 16.33 -9.13 15.09
CA ARG A 144 16.21 -9.01 16.56
C ARG A 144 14.85 -8.49 16.97
N GLU A 145 14.32 -7.51 16.25
CA GLU A 145 13.00 -6.91 16.46
C GLU A 145 12.15 -6.97 15.18
N PHE A 146 10.83 -6.88 15.32
CA PHE A 146 9.99 -6.64 14.15
C PHE A 146 10.29 -5.25 13.57
N PRO A 147 10.19 -5.08 12.24
CA PRO A 147 10.20 -3.75 11.66
C PRO A 147 9.00 -2.94 12.15
N ARG A 148 8.90 -1.67 11.74
CA ARG A 148 7.71 -0.88 12.01
C ARG A 148 6.50 -1.50 11.32
N LEU A 149 5.49 -1.89 12.10
CA LEU A 149 4.21 -2.44 11.61
C LEU A 149 3.08 -1.44 11.86
N PRO A 150 2.90 -0.42 11.00
CA PRO A 150 1.92 0.64 11.22
C PRO A 150 0.46 0.16 11.18
N SER A 151 0.19 -1.00 10.57
CA SER A 151 -1.13 -1.66 10.52
C SER A 151 -1.77 -1.82 11.90
N PHE A 152 -1.01 -2.28 12.90
CA PHE A 152 -1.50 -2.44 14.29
C PHE A 152 -1.99 -1.11 14.89
N LYS A 153 -1.18 -0.05 14.76
CA LYS A 153 -1.54 1.28 15.28
C LYS A 153 -2.76 1.84 14.57
N THR A 154 -2.76 1.78 13.24
CA THR A 154 -3.84 2.32 12.42
C THR A 154 -5.15 1.59 12.70
N LEU A 155 -5.11 0.26 12.81
CA LEU A 155 -6.29 -0.54 13.15
C LEU A 155 -6.86 -0.17 14.52
N CYS A 156 -6.03 -0.06 15.57
CA CYS A 156 -6.50 0.37 16.89
C CYS A 156 -7.19 1.75 16.82
N LEU A 157 -6.64 2.70 16.04
CA LEU A 157 -7.24 4.03 15.89
C LEU A 157 -8.58 4.00 15.14
N ILE A 158 -8.70 3.17 14.10
CA ILE A 158 -9.96 2.99 13.37
C ILE A 158 -11.00 2.36 14.29
N LEU A 159 -10.67 1.26 14.97
CA LEU A 159 -11.57 0.56 15.89
C LEU A 159 -12.00 1.43 17.08
N GLU A 160 -11.08 2.23 17.65
CA GLU A 160 -11.41 3.19 18.71
C GLU A 160 -12.40 4.25 18.22
N LYS A 161 -12.25 4.75 16.98
CA LYS A 161 -13.19 5.68 16.34
C LYS A 161 -14.56 5.04 16.10
N GLU A 162 -14.59 3.76 15.75
CA GLU A 162 -15.81 2.96 15.59
C GLU A 162 -16.42 2.51 16.92
N LYS A 163 -15.83 2.88 18.07
CA LYS A 163 -16.20 2.42 19.43
C LYS A 163 -16.13 0.89 19.60
N ASN A 164 -15.40 0.19 18.73
CA ASN A 164 -15.14 -1.24 18.87
C ASN A 164 -13.95 -1.49 19.80
N TYR A 165 -14.12 -1.14 21.08
CA TYR A 165 -13.04 -1.16 22.06
C TYR A 165 -12.52 -2.57 22.36
N LYS A 166 -13.41 -3.57 22.39
CA LYS A 166 -13.03 -4.97 22.63
C LYS A 166 -12.04 -5.47 21.58
N GLU A 167 -12.31 -5.20 20.31
CA GLU A 167 -11.41 -5.61 19.24
C GLU A 167 -10.11 -4.78 19.24
N ALA A 168 -10.20 -3.47 19.49
CA ALA A 168 -9.01 -2.62 19.63
C ALA A 168 -8.05 -3.12 20.72
N ILE A 169 -8.59 -3.60 21.85
CA ILE A 169 -7.82 -4.20 22.95
C ILE A 169 -7.12 -5.49 22.49
N LYS A 170 -7.79 -6.38 21.75
CA LYS A 170 -7.15 -7.59 21.21
C LYS A 170 -5.98 -7.25 20.29
N ILE A 171 -6.12 -6.24 19.44
CA ILE A 171 -5.03 -5.79 18.58
C ILE A 171 -3.85 -5.25 19.41
N CYS A 172 -4.12 -4.50 20.48
CA CYS A 172 -3.08 -4.08 21.42
C CYS A 172 -2.38 -5.29 22.06
N ASP A 173 -3.11 -6.33 22.47
CA ASP A 173 -2.53 -7.54 23.07
C ASP A 173 -1.59 -8.27 22.10
N ILE A 174 -1.98 -8.41 20.83
CA ILE A 174 -1.11 -9.00 19.81
C ILE A 174 0.14 -8.13 19.60
N ALA A 175 -0.02 -6.80 19.55
CA ALA A 175 1.09 -5.89 19.37
C ALA A 175 2.09 -5.94 20.55
N ILE A 176 1.60 -6.03 21.78
CA ILE A 176 2.41 -6.21 23.00
C ILE A 176 3.16 -7.54 22.93
N LYS A 177 2.50 -8.63 22.53
CA LYS A 177 3.14 -9.94 22.35
C LYS A 177 4.27 -9.92 21.33
N TYR A 178 4.17 -9.07 20.31
CA TYR A 178 5.22 -8.87 19.30
C TYR A 178 6.24 -7.79 19.69
N ASN A 179 6.16 -7.25 20.90
CA ASN A 179 7.02 -6.17 21.40
C ASN A 179 7.02 -4.94 20.47
N LEU A 180 5.86 -4.61 19.87
CA LEU A 180 5.74 -3.49 18.94
C LEU A 180 5.62 -2.17 19.70
N LYS A 181 6.13 -1.10 19.08
CA LYS A 181 5.99 0.28 19.57
C LYS A 181 5.00 1.04 18.69
N ASP A 182 4.07 1.77 19.30
CA ASP A 182 3.09 2.60 18.57
C ASP A 182 3.55 4.06 18.38
N GLY A 183 4.77 4.38 18.84
CA GLY A 183 5.36 5.71 18.75
C GLY A 183 4.80 6.74 19.75
N THR A 184 3.99 6.32 20.73
CA THR A 184 3.55 7.15 21.85
C THR A 184 4.26 6.77 23.15
N LYS A 185 4.27 7.68 24.13
CA LYS A 185 4.75 7.38 25.49
C LYS A 185 3.86 6.28 26.09
N GLY A 186 4.46 5.14 26.46
CA GLY A 186 3.75 3.98 26.99
C GLY A 186 3.23 2.97 25.96
N GLY A 187 3.34 3.26 24.65
CA GLY A 187 3.12 2.29 23.59
C GLY A 187 1.71 1.67 23.56
N PHE A 188 1.62 0.42 23.11
CA PHE A 188 0.37 -0.34 23.09
C PHE A 188 -0.16 -0.68 24.49
N VAL A 189 0.69 -0.72 25.52
CA VAL A 189 0.27 -0.96 26.92
C VAL A 189 -0.63 0.18 27.41
N SER A 190 -0.16 1.42 27.34
CA SER A 190 -0.99 2.57 27.76
C SER A 190 -2.21 2.79 26.88
N ARG A 191 -2.13 2.42 25.58
CA ARG A 191 -3.31 2.42 24.70
C ARG A 191 -4.36 1.42 25.18
N LYS A 192 -3.96 0.20 25.55
CA LYS A 192 -4.86 -0.82 26.08
C LYS A 192 -5.54 -0.34 27.37
N GLU A 193 -4.78 0.22 28.32
CA GLU A 193 -5.31 0.77 29.56
C GLU A 193 -6.37 1.86 29.30
N ARG A 194 -6.09 2.79 28.39
CA ARG A 194 -7.06 3.82 28.00
C ARG A 194 -8.34 3.22 27.40
N LEU A 195 -8.23 2.18 26.58
CA LEU A 195 -9.36 1.51 25.96
C LEU A 195 -10.20 0.72 26.98
N LEU A 196 -9.56 0.10 27.98
CA LEU A 196 -10.25 -0.59 29.07
C LEU A 196 -11.12 0.35 29.90
N ASN A 197 -10.66 1.59 30.12
CA ASN A 197 -11.44 2.62 30.83
C ASN A 197 -12.65 3.16 30.04
N LYS A 198 -12.86 2.72 28.79
CA LYS A 198 -13.98 3.13 27.92
C LYS A 198 -15.07 2.06 27.82
N ILE A 199 -14.90 0.92 28.49
CA ILE A 199 -15.85 -0.21 28.50
C ILE A 199 -16.59 -0.22 29.83
#